data_AF-A0A535JNG5-F1
#
_entry.id   AF-A0A535JNG5-F1
#
_cell.length_a   1.000
_cell.length_b   1.000
_cell.length_c   1.000
_cell.angle_alpha   90.00
_cell.angle_beta   90.00
_cell.angle_gamma   90.00
#
_symmetry.space_group_name_H-M   'P 1'
#
loop_
_entity.id
_entity.type
_entity.pdbx_description
1 polymer ?
#
loop_
_entity_poly.entity_id
_entity_poly.type
_entity_poly.pdbx_seq_one_letter_code
_entity_poly.pdbx_strand_id
1 'polypeptide(L)'
;MLRILAAVIAEPGLNPLELAERAGVSERTLRRDLIQLRELGYEVSYTGGYEVQEKLNLEGRSAPRSLGRVYEQQLDLLRKQLPKRLAAQVTEEVDSLAPAALASLFATAIERHAKGGA
;
A
#
# COMPACT_ATOMS: atom_id res chain seq x y z
N MET A 1 0.42 9.49 6.27
CA MET A 1 0.96 8.53 5.31
C MET A 1 0.11 7.27 5.22
N LEU A 2 -0.20 6.58 6.32
CA LEU A 2 -1.07 5.37 6.30
C LEU A 2 -2.44 5.59 5.64
N ARG A 3 -3.04 6.77 5.80
CA ARG A 3 -4.31 7.15 5.13
C ARG A 3 -4.19 7.22 3.60
N ILE A 4 -3.04 7.68 3.10
CA ILE A 4 -2.76 7.74 1.67
C ILE A 4 -2.51 6.34 1.14
N LEU A 5 -1.72 5.52 1.85
CA LEU A 5 -1.49 4.12 1.49
C LEU A 5 -2.81 3.33 1.42
N ALA A 6 -3.67 3.49 2.43
CA ALA A 6 -5.00 2.87 2.45
C ALA A 6 -5.90 3.35 1.30
N ALA A 7 -5.89 4.65 1.00
CA ALA A 7 -6.66 5.21 -0.11
C ALA A 7 -6.19 4.68 -1.47
N VAL A 8 -4.87 4.56 -1.69
CA VAL A 8 -4.34 4.00 -2.95
C VAL A 8 -4.62 2.50 -3.07
N ILE A 9 -4.59 1.74 -1.98
CA ILE A 9 -4.96 0.31 -1.99
C ILE A 9 -6.44 0.15 -2.30
N ALA A 10 -7.29 0.96 -1.69
CA ALA A 10 -8.75 0.87 -1.85
C ALA A 10 -9.21 1.30 -3.25
N GLU A 11 -8.59 2.33 -3.82
CA GLU A 11 -8.98 2.87 -5.13
C GLU A 11 -7.73 3.25 -5.93
N PRO A 12 -7.17 2.28 -6.65
CA PRO A 12 -5.93 2.50 -7.36
C PRO A 12 -6.21 3.28 -8.66
N GLY A 13 -5.49 4.37 -8.90
CA GLY A 13 -5.58 5.18 -10.12
C GLY A 13 -6.16 6.60 -9.95
N LEU A 14 -6.48 6.99 -8.71
CA LEU A 14 -6.87 8.36 -8.38
C LEU A 14 -5.77 9.36 -8.73
N ASN A 15 -6.15 10.52 -9.26
CA ASN A 15 -5.20 11.62 -9.39
C ASN A 15 -4.86 12.21 -8.01
N PRO A 16 -3.76 12.97 -7.87
CA PRO A 16 -3.30 13.53 -6.60
C PRO A 16 -4.32 14.41 -5.88
N LEU A 17 -5.15 15.16 -6.60
CA LEU A 17 -6.17 16.00 -5.96
C LEU A 17 -7.26 15.11 -5.33
N GLU A 18 -7.77 14.14 -6.09
CA GLU A 18 -8.74 13.15 -5.61
C GLU A 18 -8.18 12.32 -4.45
N LEU A 19 -6.89 11.95 -4.51
CA LEU A 19 -6.23 11.20 -3.47
C LEU A 19 -6.05 12.02 -2.18
N ALA A 20 -5.74 13.32 -2.30
CA ALA A 20 -5.66 14.24 -1.16
C ALA A 20 -7.02 14.36 -0.46
N GLU A 21 -8.09 14.59 -1.24
CA GLU A 21 -9.46 14.66 -0.73
C GLU A 21 -9.89 13.35 -0.07
N ARG A 22 -9.66 12.21 -0.73
CA ARG A 22 -10.03 10.89 -0.23
C ARG A 22 -9.29 10.48 1.04
N ALA A 23 -8.01 10.85 1.14
CA ALA A 23 -7.20 10.63 2.33
C ALA A 23 -7.51 11.67 3.44
N GLY A 24 -8.18 12.78 3.11
CA GLY A 24 -8.50 13.88 4.01
C GLY A 24 -7.25 14.68 4.42
N VAL A 25 -6.35 14.95 3.48
CA VAL A 25 -5.06 15.62 3.70
C VAL A 25 -4.85 16.76 2.71
N SER A 26 -3.98 17.72 3.05
CA SER A 26 -3.59 18.78 2.10
C SER A 26 -2.66 18.25 1.00
N GLU A 27 -2.61 18.90 -0.16
CA GLU A 27 -1.65 18.58 -1.23
C GLU A 27 -0.20 18.58 -0.76
N ARG A 28 0.18 19.53 0.12
CA ARG A 28 1.52 19.58 0.72
C ARG A 28 1.82 18.31 1.53
N THR A 29 0.84 17.84 2.30
CA THR A 29 0.95 16.61 3.08
C THR A 29 1.02 15.39 2.17
N LEU A 30 0.21 15.38 1.10
CA LEU A 30 0.23 14.33 0.09
C LEU A 30 1.63 14.21 -0.54
N ARG A 31 2.18 15.29 -1.10
CA ARG A 31 3.52 15.28 -1.74
C ARG A 31 4.61 14.77 -0.79
N ARG A 32 4.63 15.26 0.45
CA ARG A 32 5.58 14.80 1.48
C ARG A 32 5.46 13.30 1.72
N ASP A 33 4.25 12.80 1.92
CA ASP A 33 4.01 11.40 2.26
C ASP A 33 4.27 10.46 1.08
N LEU A 34 4.05 10.90 -0.17
CA LEU A 34 4.40 10.15 -1.38
C LEU A 34 5.92 10.00 -1.57
N ILE A 35 6.68 11.05 -1.25
CA ILE A 35 8.15 10.99 -1.24
C ILE A 35 8.62 9.95 -0.21
N GLN A 36 8.05 9.98 1.00
CA GLN A 36 8.37 9.00 2.04
C GLN A 36 8.00 7.57 1.62
N LEU A 37 6.87 7.36 0.95
CA LEU A 37 6.49 6.05 0.40
C LEU A 37 7.52 5.56 -0.63
N ARG A 38 8.02 6.45 -1.49
CA ARG A 38 9.08 6.13 -2.45
C ARG A 38 10.39 5.73 -1.77
N GLU A 39 10.80 6.44 -0.72
CA GLU A 39 11.99 6.08 0.08
C GLU A 39 11.83 4.73 0.78
N LEU A 40 10.59 4.42 1.17
CA LEU A 40 10.19 3.12 1.71
C LEU A 40 10.09 2.03 0.63
N GLY A 41 10.39 2.36 -0.64
CA GLY A 41 10.40 1.51 -1.83
C GLY A 41 9.03 1.03 -2.30
N TYR A 42 7.98 1.80 -2.00
CA TYR A 42 6.77 1.77 -2.80
C TYR A 42 7.06 2.53 -4.09
N GLU A 43 6.88 1.89 -5.25
CA GLU A 43 7.12 2.55 -6.51
C GLU A 43 5.99 3.55 -6.79
N VAL A 44 6.35 4.82 -6.97
CA VAL A 44 5.41 5.92 -7.27
C VAL A 44 5.71 6.38 -8.68
N SER A 45 4.84 6.05 -9.63
CA SER A 45 4.96 6.46 -11.02
C SER A 45 4.27 7.81 -11.25
N TYR A 46 4.92 8.69 -12.00
CA TYR A 46 4.40 10.02 -12.38
C TYR A 46 4.24 10.05 -13.90
N THR A 47 3.03 10.33 -14.40
CA THR A 47 2.78 10.39 -15.85
C THR A 47 2.18 11.74 -16.24
N GLY A 48 2.71 12.38 -17.29
CA GLY A 48 1.95 13.36 -18.08
C GLY A 48 1.94 14.84 -17.65
N GLY A 49 2.99 15.37 -17.02
CA GLY A 49 3.23 16.84 -16.94
C GLY A 49 2.26 17.67 -16.08
N TYR A 50 1.12 17.11 -15.69
CA TYR A 50 0.35 17.48 -14.51
C TYR A 50 0.42 16.30 -13.56
N GLU A 51 0.53 16.56 -12.26
CA GLU A 51 0.66 15.54 -11.23
C GLU A 51 -0.52 14.57 -11.38
N VAL A 52 -0.32 13.44 -12.05
CA VAL A 52 -1.26 12.32 -12.14
C VAL A 52 -0.45 11.11 -11.70
N GLN A 53 -0.73 10.66 -10.49
CA GLN A 53 -0.26 9.37 -10.00
C GLN A 53 -1.05 8.29 -10.73
N GLU A 54 -0.39 7.52 -11.59
CA GLU A 54 -0.86 6.16 -11.77
C GLU A 54 -0.35 5.32 -10.60
N LYS A 55 -1.29 4.68 -9.93
CA LYS A 55 -1.21 3.58 -8.96
C LYS A 55 0.18 3.42 -8.35
N LEU A 56 0.28 3.70 -7.05
CA LEU A 56 1.37 3.20 -6.21
C LEU A 56 1.61 1.73 -6.60
N ASN A 57 2.70 1.48 -7.33
CA ASN A 57 2.93 0.20 -7.94
C ASN A 57 3.42 -0.72 -6.83
N LEU A 58 2.45 -1.39 -6.19
CA LEU A 58 2.68 -2.41 -5.17
C LEU A 58 3.38 -3.64 -5.77
N GLU A 59 3.35 -3.81 -7.09
CA GLU A 59 4.02 -4.92 -7.79
C GLU A 59 5.52 -4.70 -7.96
N GLY A 60 5.99 -3.45 -7.84
CA GLY A 60 7.38 -3.03 -7.67
C GLY A 60 8.40 -3.57 -8.69
N ARG A 61 9.02 -2.67 -9.47
CA ARG A 61 10.37 -2.92 -10.07
C ARG A 61 11.52 -2.87 -9.06
N SER A 62 11.26 -3.12 -7.78
CA SER A 62 12.29 -3.27 -6.75
C SER A 62 12.42 -4.74 -6.40
N ALA A 63 13.66 -5.20 -6.25
CA ALA A 63 14.03 -6.59 -5.94
C ALA A 63 13.02 -7.27 -4.99
N PRO A 64 12.67 -8.55 -5.21
CA PRO A 64 11.60 -9.22 -4.48
C PRO A 64 11.80 -9.06 -2.97
N ARG A 65 10.99 -8.18 -2.37
CA ARG A 65 10.96 -8.02 -0.93
C ARG A 65 10.25 -9.26 -0.40
N SER A 66 10.92 -10.01 0.47
CA SER A 66 10.26 -11.14 1.12
C SER A 66 9.02 -10.64 1.86
N LEU A 67 7.94 -11.44 1.84
CA LEU A 67 6.69 -11.10 2.52
C LEU A 67 6.93 -10.68 3.99
N GLY A 68 7.84 -11.39 4.67
CA GLY A 68 8.24 -11.07 6.05
C GLY A 68 8.85 -9.67 6.19
N ARG A 69 9.73 -9.24 5.27
CA ARG A 69 10.30 -7.89 5.27
C ARG A 69 9.26 -6.81 5.07
N VAL A 70 8.30 -7.03 4.16
CA VAL A 70 7.21 -6.07 3.91
C VAL A 70 6.33 -5.94 5.15
N TYR A 71 6.00 -7.08 5.78
CA TYR A 71 5.19 -7.14 6.98
C TYR A 71 5.88 -6.42 8.16
N GLU A 72 7.16 -6.71 8.42
CA GLU A 72 7.96 -6.02 9.45
C GLU A 72 8.03 -4.51 9.23
N GLN A 73 8.24 -4.07 7.99
CA GLN A 73 8.29 -2.65 7.64
C GLN A 73 6.95 -1.95 7.93
N GLN A 74 5.81 -2.60 7.65
CA GLN A 74 4.50 -2.06 7.96
C GLN A 74 4.25 -1.95 9.46
N LEU A 75 4.64 -2.96 10.24
CA LEU A 75 4.57 -2.91 11.70
C LEU A 75 5.40 -1.76 12.28
N ASP A 76 6.60 -1.53 11.76
CA ASP A 76 7.46 -0.44 12.21
C ASP A 76 6.86 0.93 11.90
N LEU A 77 6.26 1.12 10.72
CA LEU A 77 5.58 2.35 10.37
C LEU A 77 4.36 2.60 11.25
N LEU A 78 3.57 1.55 11.50
CA LEU A 78 2.40 1.59 12.34
C LEU A 78 2.76 2.01 13.78
N ARG A 79 3.83 1.41 14.34
CA ARG A 79 4.36 1.74 15.67
C ARG A 79 4.93 3.16 15.77
N LYS A 80 5.49 3.70 14.68
CA LYS A 80 6.02 5.07 14.63
C LYS A 80 4.91 6.13 14.52
N GLN A 81 3.81 5.80 13.85
CA GLN A 81 2.76 6.78 13.51
C GLN A 81 1.54 6.74 14.43
N LEU A 82 1.28 5.63 15.12
CA LEU A 82 0.10 5.46 15.96
C LEU A 82 0.44 5.33 17.45
N PRO A 83 -0.46 5.75 18.36
CA PRO A 83 -0.33 5.46 19.79
C PRO A 83 -0.18 3.95 20.04
N LYS A 84 0.65 3.56 21.00
CA LYS A 84 0.99 2.14 21.28
C LYS A 84 -0.23 1.22 21.36
N ARG A 85 -1.30 1.66 22.02
CA ARG A 85 -2.53 0.87 22.18
C ARG A 85 -3.22 0.61 20.84
N LEU A 86 -3.37 1.64 20.01
CA LEU A 86 -3.98 1.52 18.69
C LEU A 86 -3.09 0.71 17.74
N ALA A 87 -1.78 0.92 17.81
CA ALA A 87 -0.82 0.11 17.06
C ALA A 87 -0.97 -1.39 17.37
N ALA A 88 -1.05 -1.75 18.66
CA ALA A 88 -1.26 -3.13 19.08
C ALA A 88 -2.60 -3.71 18.59
N GLN A 89 -3.68 -2.95 18.70
CA GLN A 89 -5.01 -3.37 18.21
C GLN A 89 -5.02 -3.65 16.71
N VAL A 90 -4.41 -2.77 15.91
CA VAL A 90 -4.34 -2.97 14.45
C VAL A 90 -3.44 -4.15 14.10
N THR A 91 -2.33 -4.36 14.82
CA THR A 91 -1.48 -5.55 14.62
C THR A 91 -2.25 -6.84 14.89
N GLU A 92 -2.96 -6.92 16.02
CA GLU A 92 -3.75 -8.10 16.39
C GLU A 92 -4.86 -8.37 15.36
N GLU A 93 -5.55 -7.33 14.89
CA GLU A 93 -6.55 -7.44 13.83
C GLU A 93 -5.94 -7.99 12.54
N VAL A 94 -4.82 -7.42 12.08
CA VAL A 94 -4.12 -7.89 10.87
C VAL A 94 -3.68 -9.34 11.02
N ASP A 95 -3.13 -9.73 12.17
CA ASP A 95 -2.66 -11.10 12.41
C ASP A 95 -3.80 -12.12 12.37
N SER A 96 -4.99 -11.74 12.83
CA SER A 96 -6.18 -12.57 12.76
C SER A 96 -6.68 -12.77 11.32
N LEU A 97 -6.52 -11.77 10.46
CA LEU A 97 -7.03 -11.77 9.07
C LEU A 97 -6.02 -12.30 8.05
N ALA A 98 -4.72 -12.16 8.33
CA ALA A 98 -3.64 -12.47 7.39
C ALA A 98 -3.70 -13.90 6.81
N PRO A 99 -3.98 -14.97 7.58
CA PRO A 99 -4.00 -16.33 7.03
C PRO A 99 -5.06 -16.50 5.93
N ALA A 100 -6.28 -16.02 6.16
CA ALA A 100 -7.38 -16.14 5.21
C ALA A 100 -7.14 -15.28 3.96
N ALA A 101 -6.63 -14.06 4.14
CA ALA A 101 -6.27 -13.18 3.03
C ALA A 101 -5.15 -13.79 2.16
N LEU A 102 -4.10 -14.34 2.77
CA LEU A 102 -3.02 -15.02 2.06
C LEU A 102 -3.52 -16.25 1.29
N ALA A 103 -4.35 -17.09 1.91
CA ALA A 103 -4.96 -18.24 1.23
C ALA A 103 -5.76 -17.82 0.00
N SER A 104 -6.51 -16.72 0.10
CA SER A 104 -7.31 -16.17 -1.00
C SER A 104 -6.45 -15.62 -2.14
N LEU A 105 -5.32 -14.98 -1.81
CA LEU A 105 -4.33 -14.53 -2.80
C LEU A 105 -3.73 -15.71 -3.56
N PHE A 106 -3.34 -16.79 -2.86
CA PHE A 106 -2.84 -18.00 -3.50
C PHE A 106 -3.89 -18.65 -4.40
N ALA A 107 -5.13 -18.80 -3.93
CA ALA A 107 -6.21 -19.37 -4.72
C ALA A 107 -6.43 -18.59 -6.03
N THR A 108 -6.46 -17.26 -5.94
CA THR A 108 -6.61 -16.36 -7.11
C THR A 108 -5.44 -16.50 -8.09
N ALA A 109 -4.21 -16.59 -7.58
CA ALA A 109 -3.03 -16.77 -8.42
C ALA A 109 -3.05 -18.13 -9.14
N ILE A 110 -3.41 -19.20 -8.44
CA ILE A 110 -3.55 -20.56 -9.01
C ILE A 110 -4.59 -20.55 -10.13
N GLU A 111 -5.78 -19.98 -9.88
CA GLU A 111 -6.84 -19.92 -10.91
C GLU A 111 -6.41 -19.15 -12.16
N ARG A 112 -5.67 -18.06 -11.99
CA ARG A 112 -5.19 -17.25 -13.13
C ARG A 112 -4.25 -18.06 -14.02
N HIS A 113 -3.34 -18.82 -13.42
CA HIS A 113 -2.44 -19.70 -14.17
C HIS A 113 -3.14 -20.94 -14.73
N ALA A 114 -4.16 -21.46 -14.04
CA ALA A 114 -4.96 -22.58 -14.54
C ALA A 114 -5.83 -22.19 -15.74
N LYS A 115 -6.36 -20.95 -15.79
CA LYS A 115 -7.18 -20.44 -16.90
C LYS A 115 -6.35 -19.93 -18.09
N GLY A 116 -5.10 -19.54 -17.87
CA GLY A 116 -4.18 -19.07 -18.94
C GLY A 116 -3.42 -20.17 -19.67
N GLY A 117 -3.56 -21.44 -19.25
CA GLY A 117 -2.91 -22.60 -19.87
C GLY A 117 -3.82 -23.47 -20.75
N ALA A 118 -5.03 -22.99 -21.08
CA ALA A 118 -6.01 -23.68 -21.93
C ALA A 118 -6.10 -23.03 -23.32
#